data_AF-A0A937Q777-F1
#
_entry.id   AF-A0A937Q777-F1
#
_cell.length_a   1.000
_cell.length_b   1.000
_cell.length_c   1.000
_cell.angle_alpha   90.00
_cell.angle_beta   90.00
_cell.angle_gamma   90.00
#
_symmetry.space_group_name_H-M   'P 1'
#
loop_
_entity.id
_entity.type
_entity.pdbx_description
1 polymer ?
#
loop_
_entity_poly.entity_id
_entity_poly.type
_entity_poly.pdbx_seq_one_letter_code
_entity_poly.pdbx_strand_id
1 'polypeptide(L)'
;MSGKDSFLLDEQKNIEKTVAMIEDLSSKTDLSKYEVIALGTLLQNLYTGIEGILRYQLQNRGVKLQKDENWHKDLLIKSRERGLVSDAQFEGLLELLLFRHMHIHGYGFMLNEKRLRQLAAPVPSLCQSFLSSL
;
A
#
# COMPACT_ATOMS: atom_id res chain seq x y z
N MET A 1 -13.13 -12.72 -22.10
CA MET A 1 -12.79 -11.96 -20.87
C MET A 1 -11.79 -10.89 -21.27
N SER A 2 -12.13 -9.62 -21.09
CA SER A 2 -11.27 -8.50 -21.50
C SER A 2 -10.04 -8.46 -20.59
N GLY A 3 -8.83 -8.25 -21.14
CA GLY A 3 -7.57 -8.15 -20.36
C GLY A 3 -7.51 -7.01 -19.33
N LYS A 4 -8.61 -6.25 -19.18
CA LYS A 4 -8.84 -5.21 -18.19
C LYS A 4 -9.27 -5.76 -16.82
N ASP A 5 -10.08 -6.82 -16.82
CA ASP A 5 -10.54 -7.46 -15.58
C ASP A 5 -9.44 -8.34 -14.96
N SER A 6 -8.48 -8.81 -15.77
CA SER A 6 -7.35 -9.59 -15.25
C SER A 6 -6.41 -8.75 -14.40
N PHE A 7 -6.16 -7.48 -14.74
CA PHE A 7 -5.24 -6.63 -13.97
C PHE A 7 -5.71 -6.44 -12.51
N LEU A 8 -6.97 -6.07 -12.30
CA LEU A 8 -7.49 -5.86 -10.95
C LEU A 8 -7.46 -7.15 -10.12
N LEU A 9 -7.84 -8.28 -10.72
CA LEU A 9 -7.80 -9.58 -10.04
C LEU A 9 -6.38 -10.01 -9.68
N ASP A 10 -5.41 -9.75 -10.56
CA ASP A 10 -4.01 -10.08 -10.30
C ASP A 10 -3.41 -9.17 -9.22
N GLU A 11 -3.72 -7.87 -9.23
CA GLU A 11 -3.28 -6.95 -8.17
C GLU A 11 -3.92 -7.26 -6.82
N GLN A 12 -5.21 -7.61 -6.79
CA GLN A 12 -5.88 -8.06 -5.57
C GLN A 12 -5.16 -9.26 -4.95
N LYS A 13 -4.85 -10.29 -5.76
CA LYS A 13 -4.10 -11.46 -5.30
C LYS A 13 -2.70 -11.12 -4.81
N ASN A 14 -2.01 -10.17 -5.45
CA ASN A 14 -0.69 -9.73 -5.02
C ASN A 14 -0.75 -9.01 -3.67
N ILE A 15 -1.75 -8.13 -3.48
CA ILE A 15 -2.02 -7.45 -2.21
C ILE A 15 -2.33 -8.48 -1.11
N GLU A 16 -3.26 -9.42 -1.36
CA GLU A 16 -3.63 -10.46 -0.39
C GLU A 16 -2.44 -11.31 0.05
N LYS A 17 -1.60 -11.75 -0.90
CA LYS A 17 -0.36 -12.47 -0.58
C LYS A 17 0.60 -11.63 0.25
N THR A 18 0.74 -10.34 -0.09
CA THR A 18 1.62 -9.42 0.65
C THR A 18 1.10 -9.21 2.08
N VAL A 19 -0.21 -9.06 2.27
CA VAL A 19 -0.85 -8.98 3.59
C VAL A 19 -0.55 -10.24 4.41
N ALA A 20 -0.74 -11.43 3.84
CA ALA A 20 -0.46 -12.68 4.54
C ALA A 20 1.02 -12.78 4.99
N MET A 21 1.97 -12.30 4.17
CA MET A 21 3.38 -12.25 4.54
C MET A 21 3.66 -11.22 5.66
N ILE A 22 2.96 -10.08 5.65
CA ILE A 22 3.05 -9.07 6.72
C ILE A 22 2.52 -9.64 8.03
N GLU A 23 1.39 -10.36 8.00
CA GLU A 23 0.81 -11.00 9.17
C GLU A 23 1.73 -12.09 9.74
N ASP A 24 2.30 -12.95 8.89
CA ASP A 24 3.27 -13.97 9.30
C ASP A 24 4.46 -13.35 10.05
N LEU A 25 5.10 -12.33 9.46
CA LEU A 25 6.20 -11.63 10.13
C LEU A 25 5.74 -10.92 11.41
N SER A 26 4.57 -10.30 11.40
CA SER A 26 4.06 -9.56 12.55
C SER A 26 3.70 -10.48 13.72
N SER A 27 3.41 -11.76 13.46
CA SER A 27 3.11 -12.77 14.48
C SER A 27 4.34 -13.26 15.25
N LYS A 28 5.55 -13.09 14.70
CA LYS A 28 6.80 -13.47 15.35
C LYS A 28 7.10 -12.55 16.52
N THR A 29 7.63 -13.09 17.62
CA THR A 29 8.02 -12.30 18.80
C THR A 29 9.12 -11.29 18.47
N ASP A 30 10.17 -11.75 17.79
CA ASP A 30 11.32 -10.93 17.40
C ASP A 30 11.63 -11.15 15.91
N LEU A 31 12.04 -10.09 15.22
CA LEU A 31 12.51 -10.18 13.83
C LEU A 31 14.03 -10.12 13.77
N SER A 32 14.63 -10.97 12.95
CA SER A 32 16.01 -10.75 12.50
C SER A 32 16.12 -9.45 11.70
N LYS A 33 17.34 -8.91 11.57
CA LYS A 33 17.59 -7.71 10.75
C LYS A 33 17.08 -7.86 9.31
N TYR A 34 17.17 -9.06 8.74
CA TYR A 34 16.69 -9.34 7.40
C TYR A 34 15.15 -9.37 7.33
N GLU A 35 14.49 -9.88 8.36
CA GLU A 35 13.01 -9.87 8.44
C GLU A 35 12.46 -8.46 8.68
N VAL A 36 13.18 -7.61 9.43
CA VAL A 36 12.85 -6.17 9.55
C VAL A 36 12.89 -5.50 8.16
N ILE A 37 13.94 -5.77 7.38
CA ILE A 37 14.07 -5.28 5.99
C ILE A 37 12.94 -5.83 5.11
N ALA A 38 12.62 -7.12 5.25
CA ALA A 38 11.54 -7.76 4.52
C ALA A 38 10.19 -7.11 4.85
N LEU A 39 9.89 -6.86 6.13
CA LEU A 39 8.66 -6.19 6.56
C LEU A 39 8.54 -4.79 5.95
N GLY A 40 9.61 -3.99 5.99
CA GLY A 40 9.62 -2.68 5.34
C GLY A 40 9.38 -2.75 3.83
N THR A 41 9.98 -3.74 3.17
CA THR A 41 9.78 -3.99 1.73
C THR A 41 8.34 -4.42 1.42
N LEU A 42 7.75 -5.30 2.23
CA LEU A 42 6.38 -5.77 2.06
C LEU A 42 5.38 -4.61 2.20
N LEU A 43 5.57 -3.72 3.17
CA LEU A 43 4.73 -2.52 3.34
C LEU A 43 4.79 -1.59 2.13
N GLN A 44 5.96 -1.42 1.52
CA GLN A 44 6.10 -0.67 0.27
C GLN A 44 5.44 -1.35 -0.92
N ASN A 45 5.62 -2.66 -1.06
CA ASN A 45 5.04 -3.44 -2.15
C ASN A 45 3.51 -3.41 -2.08
N LEU A 46 2.96 -3.55 -0.87
CA LEU A 46 1.55 -3.45 -0.60
C LEU A 46 0.99 -2.10 -1.07
N TYR A 47 1.60 -1.00 -0.62
CA TYR A 47 1.15 0.33 -1.01
C TYR A 47 1.28 0.55 -2.53
N THR A 48 2.34 0.03 -3.16
CA THR A 48 2.52 0.07 -4.61
C THR A 48 1.39 -0.63 -5.37
N GLY A 49 0.91 -1.78 -4.88
CA GLY A 49 -0.24 -2.46 -5.47
C GLY A 49 -1.53 -1.65 -5.35
N ILE A 50 -1.75 -1.03 -4.18
CA ILE A 50 -2.89 -0.12 -3.96
C ILE A 50 -2.81 1.08 -4.93
N GLU A 51 -1.64 1.68 -5.11
CA GLU A 51 -1.44 2.74 -6.10
C GLU A 51 -1.77 2.27 -7.53
N GLY A 52 -1.42 1.02 -7.87
CA GLY A 52 -1.76 0.39 -9.13
C GLY A 52 -3.26 0.36 -9.38
N ILE A 53 -4.02 -0.13 -8.40
CA ILE A 53 -5.50 -0.18 -8.44
C ILE A 53 -6.11 1.21 -8.54
N LEU A 54 -5.68 2.14 -7.68
CA LEU A 54 -6.19 3.52 -7.68
C LEU A 54 -5.94 4.23 -9.00
N ARG A 55 -4.73 4.08 -9.55
CA ARG A 55 -4.36 4.66 -10.84
C ARG A 55 -5.24 4.11 -11.96
N TYR A 56 -5.45 2.79 -11.97
CA TYR A 56 -6.31 2.12 -12.94
C TYR A 56 -7.76 2.63 -12.87
N GLN A 57 -8.33 2.71 -11.66
CA GLN A 57 -9.70 3.18 -11.44
C GLN A 57 -9.87 4.65 -11.86
N LEU A 58 -8.93 5.53 -11.51
CA LEU A 58 -8.96 6.94 -11.93
C LEU A 58 -8.83 7.10 -13.45
N GLN A 59 -7.95 6.33 -14.10
CA GLN A 59 -7.81 6.36 -15.56
C GLN A 59 -9.08 5.91 -16.27
N ASN A 60 -9.77 4.89 -15.75
CA ASN A 60 -11.06 4.44 -16.28
C ASN A 60 -12.17 5.51 -16.12
N ARG A 61 -12.02 6.40 -15.14
CA ARG A 61 -12.90 7.57 -14.94
C ARG A 61 -12.44 8.81 -15.72
N GLY A 62 -11.47 8.67 -16.62
CA GLY A 62 -10.94 9.78 -17.45
C GLY A 62 -10.07 10.79 -16.69
N VAL A 63 -9.64 10.49 -15.47
CA VAL A 63 -8.80 11.37 -14.66
C VAL A 63 -7.34 11.20 -15.10
N LYS A 64 -6.72 12.28 -15.56
CA LYS A 64 -5.29 12.34 -15.88
C LYS A 64 -4.50 12.73 -14.63
N LEU A 65 -3.44 11.98 -14.35
CA LEU A 65 -2.46 12.29 -13.32
C LEU A 65 -1.22 12.87 -14.00
N GLN A 66 -0.68 13.96 -13.44
CA GLN A 66 0.62 14.46 -13.84
C GLN A 66 1.70 13.56 -13.22
N LYS A 67 2.74 13.22 -13.99
CA LYS A 67 3.86 12.39 -13.52
C LYS A 67 5.01 13.28 -13.04
N ASP A 68 4.75 14.09 -12.03
CA ASP A 68 5.77 14.88 -11.34
C ASP A 68 6.23 14.17 -10.04
N GLU A 69 7.08 14.78 -9.23
CA GLU A 69 7.58 14.17 -7.98
C GLU A 69 6.47 13.92 -6.94
N ASN A 70 5.33 14.62 -7.04
CA ASN A 70 4.23 14.56 -6.09
C ASN A 70 3.09 13.63 -6.55
N TRP A 71 3.23 12.95 -7.69
CA TRP A 71 2.16 12.18 -8.31
C TRP A 71 1.53 11.12 -7.38
N HIS A 72 2.33 10.54 -6.48
CA HIS A 72 1.89 9.57 -5.49
C HIS A 72 0.88 10.16 -4.49
N LYS A 73 1.16 11.36 -4.00
CA LYS A 73 0.28 12.09 -3.09
C LYS A 73 -0.98 12.55 -3.81
N ASP A 74 -0.82 13.07 -5.02
CA ASP A 74 -1.94 13.51 -5.85
C ASP A 74 -2.87 12.36 -6.23
N LEU A 75 -2.32 11.16 -6.48
CA LEU A 75 -3.10 9.96 -6.71
C LEU A 75 -4.03 9.68 -5.53
N LEU A 76 -3.50 9.68 -4.30
CA LEU A 76 -4.29 9.37 -3.11
C LEU A 76 -5.35 10.45 -2.83
N ILE A 77 -5.00 11.74 -2.95
CA ILE A 77 -5.93 12.85 -2.80
C ILE A 77 -7.08 12.75 -3.80
N LYS A 78 -6.77 12.59 -5.09
CA LYS A 78 -7.79 12.46 -6.15
C LYS A 78 -8.65 11.21 -5.96
N SER A 79 -8.09 10.13 -5.44
CA SER A 79 -8.83 8.91 -5.14
C SER A 79 -9.89 9.15 -4.06
N ARG A 80 -9.53 9.87 -2.99
CA ARG A 80 -10.50 10.32 -1.97
C ARG A 80 -11.56 11.27 -2.55
N GLU A 81 -11.15 12.29 -3.30
CA GLU A 81 -12.08 13.25 -3.94
C GLU A 81 -13.10 12.58 -4.87
N ARG A 82 -12.73 11.45 -5.48
CA ARG A 82 -13.59 10.67 -6.38
C ARG A 82 -14.33 9.54 -5.66
N GLY A 83 -14.24 9.45 -4.34
CA GLY A 83 -14.92 8.43 -3.55
C GLY A 83 -14.40 7.01 -3.79
N LEU A 84 -13.18 6.84 -4.29
CA LEU A 84 -12.50 5.53 -4.38
C LEU A 84 -11.91 5.09 -3.03
N VAL A 85 -11.74 6.03 -2.11
CA VAL A 85 -11.14 5.84 -0.80
C VAL A 85 -11.97 6.66 0.19
N SER A 86 -12.43 6.04 1.27
CA SER A 86 -13.09 6.73 2.39
C SER A 86 -12.08 7.51 3.25
N ASP A 87 -12.55 8.45 4.08
CA ASP A 87 -11.64 9.22 4.95
C ASP A 87 -10.83 8.31 5.89
N ALA A 88 -11.45 7.26 6.45
CA ALA A 88 -10.75 6.30 7.31
C ALA A 88 -9.64 5.54 6.56
N GLN A 89 -9.90 5.12 5.31
CA GLN A 89 -8.88 4.46 4.48
C GLN A 89 -7.79 5.45 4.07
N PHE A 90 -8.13 6.71 3.81
CA PHE A 90 -7.19 7.74 3.39
C PHE A 90 -6.10 7.96 4.43
N GLU A 91 -6.45 8.07 5.71
CA GLU A 91 -5.47 8.26 6.78
C GLU A 91 -4.47 7.10 6.86
N GLY A 92 -4.94 5.85 6.82
CA GLY A 92 -4.05 4.69 6.83
C GLY A 92 -3.17 4.57 5.58
N LEU A 93 -3.71 4.88 4.40
CA LEU A 93 -2.95 4.91 3.16
C LEU A 93 -1.93 6.06 3.12
N LEU A 94 -2.23 7.18 3.77
CA LEU A 94 -1.31 8.31 3.88
C LEU A 94 -0.09 7.94 4.74
N GLU A 95 -0.27 7.20 5.84
CA GLU A 95 0.86 6.71 6.64
C GLU A 95 1.79 5.79 5.83
N LEU A 96 1.23 4.89 5.02
CA LEU A 96 1.99 4.02 4.12
C LEU A 96 2.72 4.82 3.03
N LEU A 97 2.08 5.85 2.46
CA LEU A 97 2.71 6.76 1.51
C LEU A 97 3.91 7.50 2.13
N LEU A 98 3.73 8.05 3.34
CA LEU A 98 4.79 8.74 4.06
C LEU A 98 5.96 7.79 4.37
N PHE A 99 5.66 6.56 4.78
CA PHE A 99 6.68 5.54 4.98
C PHE A 99 7.42 5.21 3.68
N ARG A 100 6.71 5.09 2.56
CA ARG A 100 7.33 4.87 1.24
C ARG A 100 8.36 5.95 0.92
N HIS A 101 8.01 7.23 1.12
CA HIS A 101 8.95 8.34 0.93
C HIS A 101 10.15 8.27 1.88
N MET A 102 9.94 7.98 3.17
CA MET A 102 11.03 7.85 4.12
C MET A 102 11.97 6.68 3.82
N HIS A 103 11.43 5.52 3.43
CA HIS A 103 12.20 4.31 3.18
C HIS A 103 12.98 4.36 1.86
N ILE A 104 12.52 5.13 0.85
CA ILE A 104 13.28 5.34 -0.41
C ILE A 104 14.62 6.06 -0.16
N HIS A 105 14.71 6.89 0.89
CA HIS A 105 15.93 7.66 1.18
C HIS A 105 16.81 7.05 2.29
N GLY A 106 16.36 5.98 2.94
CA GLY A 106 17.08 5.31 4.01
C GLY A 106 17.52 3.90 3.63
N TYR A 107 18.68 3.47 4.12
CA TYR A 107 19.08 2.07 4.05
C TYR A 107 18.18 1.21 4.94
N GLY A 108 17.77 0.03 4.46
CA GLY A 108 16.91 -0.90 5.20
C GLY A 108 17.45 -1.32 6.58
N PHE A 109 18.77 -1.32 6.79
CA PHE A 109 19.36 -1.62 8.11
C PHE A 109 19.08 -0.54 9.18
N MET A 110 18.65 0.65 8.77
CA MET A 110 18.25 1.74 9.68
C MET A 110 16.77 1.65 10.09
N LEU A 111 16.02 0.69 9.54
CA LEU A 111 14.64 0.46 9.92
C LEU A 111 14.53 0.05 11.39
N ASN A 112 13.52 0.61 12.05
CA ASN A 112 13.21 0.29 13.43
C ASN A 112 12.02 -0.69 13.49
N GLU A 113 12.25 -1.88 14.02
CA GLU A 113 11.22 -2.93 14.11
C GLU A 113 9.95 -2.44 14.80
N LYS A 114 10.06 -1.76 15.94
CA LYS A 114 8.90 -1.27 16.70
C LYS A 114 8.04 -0.33 15.85
N ARG A 115 8.66 0.60 15.11
CA ARG A 115 7.94 1.52 14.21
C ARG A 115 7.29 0.77 13.04
N LEU A 116 7.99 -0.21 12.45
CA LEU A 116 7.42 -1.03 11.37
C LEU A 116 6.21 -1.83 11.84
N ARG A 117 6.28 -2.44 13.03
CA ARG A 117 5.16 -3.19 13.60
C ARG A 117 3.96 -2.29 13.89
N GLN A 118 4.19 -1.07 14.36
CA GLN A 118 3.12 -0.08 14.56
C GLN A 118 2.44 0.27 13.23
N LEU A 119 3.22 0.49 12.17
CA LEU A 119 2.70 0.75 10.83
C LEU A 119 1.99 -0.47 10.21
N ALA A 120 2.50 -1.68 10.47
CA ALA A 120 1.95 -2.93 9.94
C ALA A 120 0.69 -3.40 10.66
N ALA A 121 0.49 -3.05 11.94
CA ALA A 121 -0.64 -3.51 12.74
C ALA A 121 -2.03 -3.23 12.10
N PRO A 122 -2.34 -2.02 11.60
CA PRO A 122 -3.65 -1.76 11.00
C PRO A 122 -3.80 -2.31 9.57
N VAL A 123 -2.69 -2.67 8.91
CA VAL A 123 -2.64 -2.97 7.46
C VAL A 123 -3.62 -4.05 7.02
N PRO A 124 -3.74 -5.23 7.68
CA PRO A 124 -4.65 -6.27 7.21
C PRO A 124 -6.10 -5.78 7.13
N SER A 125 -6.56 -5.08 8.18
CA SER A 125 -7.91 -4.52 8.23
C SER A 125 -8.14 -3.39 7.21
N LEU A 126 -7.13 -2.52 7.01
CA LEU A 126 -7.16 -1.46 6.01
C LEU A 126 -7.30 -2.05 4.60
N CYS A 127 -6.48 -3.06 4.28
CA CYS A 127 -6.51 -3.72 2.98
C CYS A 127 -7.82 -4.45 2.74
N GLN A 128 -8.32 -5.20 3.72
CA GLN A 128 -9.61 -5.87 3.62
C GLN A 128 -10.74 -4.87 3.34
N SER A 129 -10.77 -3.76 4.07
CA SER A 129 -11.75 -2.69 3.86
C SER A 129 -11.63 -2.07 2.46
N PHE A 130 -10.41 -1.76 2.02
CA PHE A 130 -10.16 -1.18 0.70
C PHE A 130 -10.61 -2.12 -0.42
N LEU A 131 -10.17 -3.38 -0.39
CA LEU A 131 -10.49 -4.37 -1.43
C LEU A 131 -11.99 -4.67 -1.51
N SER A 132 -12.69 -4.66 -0.38
CA SER A 132 -14.16 -4.86 -0.33
C SER A 132 -14.95 -3.69 -0.91
N SER A 133 -14.31 -2.54 -1.15
CA SER A 133 -14.94 -1.32 -1.69
C SER A 133 -14.64 -1.05 -3.16
N LEU A 134 -13.88 -1.94 -3.82
CA LEU A 134 -13.52 -1.86 -5.24
C LEU A 134 -14.65 -2.29 -6.17
#